data_AF-A0A266LT85-F1
#
_entry.id   AF-A0A266LT85-F1
#
_cell.length_a   1.000
_cell.length_b   1.000
_cell.length_c   1.000
_cell.angle_alpha   90.00
_cell.angle_beta   90.00
_cell.angle_gamma   90.00
#
_symmetry.space_group_name_H-M   'P 1'
#
loop_
_entity.id
_entity.type
_entity.pdbx_description
1 polymer ?
#
loop_
_entity_poly.entity_id
_entity_poly.type
_entity_poly.pdbx_seq_one_letter_code
_entity_poly.pdbx_strand_id
1 'polypeptide(L)'
;MEIDRELDDFDWNSDSCKDGLKYTIRNCSWFKFYDFVETIGEEIIKKETKDDIYLDTNQSLHDITPHFEKYQKQVNNLFRKHSVEWLLNSNSKLETALPKALAERINNTEKSLDKFEAARDHYKKAKGYALGTHKDSENSIKESISALESVGKVLYPKTATLGDVLKHMKKDESIPKMLVDVIQRFYDYANSEPGVRHGGSKKPNSDELDAELALHLSAAFIRYVIKTKSQSD
;
A
#
# COMPACT_ATOMS: atom_id res chain seq x y z
N MET A 1 -16.00 4.72 -15.12
CA MET A 1 -16.43 6.14 -15.26
C MET A 1 -17.83 6.11 -15.88
N GLU A 2 -18.89 6.07 -15.08
CA GLU A 2 -20.25 6.22 -15.63
C GLU A 2 -20.40 7.68 -16.05
N ILE A 3 -20.51 7.93 -17.35
CA ILE A 3 -20.83 9.25 -17.88
C ILE A 3 -22.23 9.09 -18.46
N ASP A 4 -23.13 10.04 -18.24
CA ASP A 4 -24.44 10.10 -18.94
C ASP A 4 -24.28 10.42 -20.45
N ARG A 5 -23.14 10.03 -21.05
CA ARG A 5 -22.77 10.22 -22.45
C ARG A 5 -22.10 8.95 -22.94
N GLU A 6 -22.68 8.35 -23.97
CA GLU A 6 -22.01 7.31 -24.77
C GLU A 6 -20.91 7.95 -25.63
N LEU A 7 -19.72 7.36 -25.63
CA LEU A 7 -18.62 7.78 -26.50
C LEU A 7 -18.93 7.37 -27.93
N ASP A 8 -18.69 8.26 -28.89
CA ASP A 8 -18.93 8.02 -30.32
C ASP A 8 -17.63 7.97 -31.14
N ASP A 9 -17.73 7.68 -32.44
CA ASP A 9 -16.57 7.57 -33.35
C ASP A 9 -15.70 8.84 -33.40
N PHE A 10 -16.26 10.00 -33.04
CA PHE A 10 -15.52 11.27 -32.98
C PHE A 10 -14.61 11.33 -31.74
N ASP A 11 -14.98 10.69 -30.63
CA ASP A 11 -14.13 10.63 -29.43
C ASP A 11 -12.90 9.70 -29.62
N TRP A 12 -12.94 8.79 -30.62
CA TRP A 12 -11.88 7.79 -30.88
C TRP A 12 -10.90 8.16 -32.01
N ASN A 13 -11.21 9.17 -32.82
CA ASN A 13 -10.33 9.61 -33.91
C ASN A 13 -9.09 10.34 -33.35
N SER A 14 -7.89 10.05 -33.88
CA SER A 14 -6.62 10.63 -33.44
C SER A 14 -6.59 12.16 -33.47
N ASP A 15 -7.39 12.78 -34.34
CA ASP A 15 -7.43 14.23 -34.51
C ASP A 15 -8.36 14.93 -33.51
N SER A 16 -9.40 14.23 -33.00
CA SER A 16 -10.43 14.79 -32.11
C SER A 16 -10.45 14.19 -30.70
N CYS A 17 -9.72 13.11 -30.46
CA CYS A 17 -9.67 12.42 -29.16
C CYS A 17 -9.25 13.33 -28.00
N LYS A 18 -8.37 14.29 -28.26
CA LYS A 18 -7.93 15.28 -27.26
C LYS A 18 -9.06 16.21 -26.84
N ASP A 19 -9.92 16.59 -27.78
CA ASP A 19 -11.04 17.49 -27.51
C ASP A 19 -12.23 16.74 -26.90
N GLY A 20 -12.49 15.49 -27.34
CA GLY A 20 -13.40 14.58 -26.67
C GLY A 20 -13.00 14.34 -25.20
N LEU A 21 -11.72 14.05 -24.94
CA LEU A 21 -11.20 13.88 -23.58
C LEU A 21 -11.35 15.15 -22.74
N LYS A 22 -10.98 16.32 -23.27
CA LYS A 22 -11.18 17.60 -22.56
C LYS A 22 -12.64 17.83 -22.22
N TYR A 23 -13.56 17.56 -23.15
CA TYR A 23 -14.98 17.71 -22.92
C TYR A 23 -15.44 16.78 -21.79
N THR A 24 -15.08 15.50 -21.84
CA THR A 24 -15.43 14.51 -20.83
C THR A 24 -14.92 14.90 -19.44
N ILE A 25 -13.66 15.31 -19.32
CA ILE A 25 -13.08 15.73 -18.03
C ILE A 25 -13.74 17.01 -17.50
N ARG A 26 -14.11 17.95 -18.37
CA ARG A 26 -14.74 19.23 -17.96
C ARG A 26 -16.19 19.09 -17.52
N ASN A 27 -16.89 18.07 -18.00
CA ASN A 27 -18.31 17.87 -17.74
C ASN A 27 -18.62 16.69 -16.81
N CYS A 28 -17.62 15.91 -16.38
CA CYS A 28 -17.82 14.86 -15.39
C CYS A 28 -17.98 15.45 -13.98
N SER A 29 -18.59 14.67 -13.07
CA SER A 29 -18.59 15.00 -11.65
C SER A 29 -17.16 15.13 -11.15
N TRP A 30 -16.85 16.18 -10.38
CA TRP A 30 -15.49 16.55 -10.01
C TRP A 30 -14.67 15.39 -9.40
N PHE A 31 -15.30 14.48 -8.64
CA PHE A 31 -14.60 13.36 -8.02
C PHE A 31 -14.16 12.28 -9.02
N LYS A 32 -14.85 12.13 -10.17
CA LYS A 32 -14.48 11.18 -11.24
C LYS A 32 -13.16 11.54 -11.91
N PHE A 33 -12.70 12.78 -11.76
CA PHE A 33 -11.34 13.17 -12.16
C PHE A 33 -10.28 12.35 -11.42
N TYR A 34 -10.47 12.06 -10.14
CA TYR A 34 -9.52 11.27 -9.34
C TYR A 34 -9.51 9.80 -9.78
N ASP A 35 -10.69 9.21 -10.01
CA ASP A 35 -10.81 7.87 -10.58
C ASP A 35 -10.11 7.77 -11.94
N PHE A 36 -10.23 8.82 -12.77
CA PHE A 36 -9.54 8.89 -14.06
C PHE A 36 -8.01 8.92 -13.88
N VAL A 37 -7.50 9.71 -12.94
CA VAL A 37 -6.06 9.78 -12.65
C VAL A 37 -5.50 8.42 -12.23
N GLU A 38 -6.22 7.67 -11.39
CA GLU A 38 -5.84 6.30 -11.00
C GLU A 38 -5.89 5.34 -12.19
N THR A 39 -6.99 5.36 -12.96
CA THR A 39 -7.23 4.47 -14.11
C THR A 39 -6.13 4.63 -15.17
N ILE A 40 -5.73 5.87 -15.51
CA ILE A 40 -4.67 6.10 -16.49
C ILE A 40 -3.35 5.47 -16.04
N GLY A 41 -2.98 5.63 -14.77
CA GLY A 41 -1.74 5.03 -14.30
C GLY A 41 -1.79 3.51 -14.23
N GLU A 42 -2.96 2.91 -13.91
CA GLU A 42 -3.15 1.45 -14.01
C GLU A 42 -2.94 0.94 -15.42
N GLU A 43 -3.48 1.62 -16.42
CA GLU A 43 -3.31 1.24 -17.83
C GLU A 43 -1.85 1.38 -18.30
N ILE A 44 -1.12 2.40 -17.82
CA ILE A 44 0.32 2.54 -18.07
C ILE A 44 1.08 1.35 -17.47
N ILE A 45 0.86 1.02 -16.19
CA ILE A 45 1.50 -0.11 -15.51
C ILE A 45 1.22 -1.42 -16.26
N LYS A 46 -0.03 -1.68 -16.65
CA LYS A 46 -0.42 -2.87 -17.40
C LYS A 46 0.31 -2.98 -18.74
N LYS A 47 0.49 -1.85 -19.43
CA LYS A 47 1.19 -1.81 -20.71
C LYS A 47 2.68 -2.09 -20.54
N GLU A 48 3.34 -1.43 -19.58
CA GLU A 48 4.75 -1.66 -19.27
C GLU A 48 5.02 -3.12 -18.88
N THR A 49 4.18 -3.69 -18.01
CA THR A 49 4.32 -5.10 -17.59
C THR A 49 4.19 -6.07 -18.76
N LYS A 50 3.34 -5.76 -19.76
CA LYS A 50 3.21 -6.58 -20.98
C LYS A 50 4.43 -6.42 -21.87
N ASP A 51 4.89 -5.19 -22.08
CA ASP A 51 6.06 -4.90 -22.92
C ASP A 51 7.32 -5.57 -22.35
N ASP A 52 7.50 -5.61 -21.03
CA ASP A 52 8.60 -6.32 -20.35
C ASP A 52 8.59 -7.84 -20.61
N ILE A 53 7.41 -8.46 -20.68
CA ILE A 53 7.27 -9.90 -21.00
C ILE A 53 7.71 -10.20 -22.45
N TYR A 54 7.54 -9.25 -23.37
CA TYR A 54 7.94 -9.40 -24.78
C TYR A 54 9.41 -9.06 -25.04
N LEU A 55 10.08 -8.34 -24.13
CA LEU A 55 11.45 -7.84 -24.30
C LEU A 55 12.57 -8.76 -23.76
N ASP A 56 12.27 -9.99 -23.34
CA ASP A 56 13.26 -11.00 -22.90
C ASP A 56 14.15 -11.55 -24.05
N THR A 57 14.18 -10.88 -25.20
CA THR A 57 15.12 -11.20 -26.29
C THR A 57 15.90 -9.95 -26.71
N ASN A 58 17.06 -9.78 -26.08
CA ASN A 58 18.18 -8.99 -26.56
C ASN A 58 17.90 -7.51 -26.89
N GLN A 59 17.88 -6.62 -25.89
CA GLN A 59 18.44 -5.28 -26.07
C GLN A 59 18.87 -4.63 -24.75
N SER A 60 20.06 -4.02 -24.81
CA SER A 60 20.79 -3.41 -23.70
C SER A 60 19.97 -2.36 -22.97
N LEU A 61 19.94 -2.46 -21.63
CA LEU A 61 19.41 -1.47 -20.70
C LEU A 61 20.13 -0.12 -20.88
N HIS A 62 19.50 0.81 -21.59
CA HIS A 62 19.73 2.24 -21.38
C HIS A 62 18.61 2.78 -20.49
N ASP A 63 18.94 3.75 -19.63
CA ASP A 63 18.09 4.40 -18.61
C ASP A 63 16.75 4.94 -19.16
N ILE A 64 15.79 4.05 -19.42
CA ILE A 64 14.41 4.42 -19.69
C ILE A 64 13.74 4.50 -18.31
N THR A 65 13.58 5.72 -17.79
CA THR A 65 12.66 5.93 -16.67
C THR A 65 11.29 5.37 -17.07
N PRO A 66 10.68 4.48 -16.28
CA PRO A 66 9.36 3.93 -16.58
C PRO A 66 8.36 5.07 -16.87
N HIS A 67 7.57 4.90 -17.93
CA HIS A 67 6.44 5.78 -18.26
C HIS A 67 5.54 6.03 -17.05
N PHE A 68 5.30 5.01 -16.22
CA PHE A 68 4.50 5.18 -15.00
C PHE A 68 5.19 6.09 -13.96
N GLU A 69 6.48 5.94 -13.71
CA GLU A 69 7.21 6.79 -12.75
C GLU A 69 7.16 8.27 -13.18
N LYS A 70 7.32 8.52 -14.49
CA LYS A 70 7.20 9.87 -15.05
C LYS A 70 5.77 10.42 -14.93
N TYR A 71 4.75 9.59 -15.15
CA TYR A 71 3.34 9.96 -14.97
C TYR A 71 3.04 10.32 -13.52
N GLN A 72 3.38 9.41 -12.59
CA GLN A 72 3.21 9.58 -11.15
C GLN A 72 3.86 10.89 -10.66
N LYS A 73 5.10 11.15 -11.07
CA LYS A 73 5.82 12.38 -10.71
C LYS A 73 5.08 13.64 -11.18
N GLN A 74 4.54 13.64 -12.39
CA GLN A 74 3.78 14.77 -12.92
C GLN A 74 2.47 15.00 -12.19
N VAL A 75 1.70 13.93 -11.92
CA VAL A 75 0.46 14.00 -11.14
C VAL A 75 0.74 14.56 -9.75
N ASN A 76 1.73 14.01 -9.05
CA ASN A 76 2.09 14.47 -7.70
C ASN A 76 2.59 15.91 -7.66
N ASN A 77 3.32 16.36 -8.69
CA ASN A 77 3.71 17.76 -8.81
C ASN A 77 2.51 18.68 -9.03
N LEU A 78 1.54 18.26 -9.85
CA LEU A 78 0.31 19.01 -10.08
C LEU A 78 -0.51 19.13 -8.79
N PHE A 79 -0.69 18.01 -8.07
CA PHE A 79 -1.45 17.98 -6.83
C PHE A 79 -0.82 18.89 -5.77
N ARG A 80 0.49 18.81 -5.57
CA ARG A 80 1.23 19.72 -4.68
C ARG A 80 1.10 21.19 -5.09
N LYS A 81 1.24 21.50 -6.38
CA LYS A 81 1.11 22.87 -6.91
C LYS A 81 -0.24 23.49 -6.58
N HIS A 82 -1.30 22.67 -6.54
CA HIS A 82 -2.66 23.11 -6.26
C HIS A 82 -3.14 22.76 -4.84
N SER A 83 -2.24 22.39 -3.94
CA SER A 83 -2.55 22.02 -2.54
C SER A 83 -3.61 20.93 -2.40
N VAL A 84 -3.61 19.98 -3.33
CA VAL A 84 -4.38 18.73 -3.22
C VAL A 84 -3.62 17.80 -2.28
N GLU A 85 -4.27 17.33 -1.23
CA GLU A 85 -3.66 16.51 -0.17
C GLU A 85 -3.36 15.06 -0.59
N TRP A 86 -3.95 14.63 -1.71
CA TRP A 86 -3.69 13.31 -2.27
C TRP A 86 -2.31 13.21 -2.94
N LEU A 87 -1.76 12.01 -2.98
CA LEU A 87 -0.64 11.63 -3.82
C LEU A 87 -0.95 10.32 -4.53
N LEU A 88 -0.50 10.18 -5.77
CA LEU A 88 -0.52 8.92 -6.51
C LEU A 88 0.69 8.07 -6.09
N ASN A 89 0.42 6.87 -5.60
CA ASN A 89 1.43 5.91 -5.14
C ASN A 89 1.93 5.00 -6.27
N SER A 90 2.83 4.06 -5.96
CA SER A 90 3.47 3.20 -6.97
C SER A 90 2.53 2.20 -7.65
N ASN A 91 1.33 2.01 -7.11
CA ASN A 91 0.31 1.10 -7.63
C ASN A 91 -0.82 1.87 -8.35
N SER A 92 -0.58 3.15 -8.69
CA SER A 92 -1.58 4.05 -9.27
C SER A 92 -2.82 4.25 -8.39
N LYS A 93 -2.64 4.27 -7.07
CA LYS A 93 -3.69 4.57 -6.11
C LYS A 93 -3.43 5.89 -5.40
N LEU A 94 -4.50 6.64 -5.17
CA LEU A 94 -4.46 7.87 -4.40
C LEU A 94 -4.42 7.56 -2.91
N GLU A 95 -3.47 8.17 -2.23
CA GLU A 95 -3.28 8.03 -0.79
C GLU A 95 -3.02 9.40 -0.15
N THR A 96 -3.38 9.50 1.12
CA THR A 96 -3.15 10.68 1.97
C THR A 96 -1.65 10.97 2.00
N ALA A 97 -1.26 12.22 1.76
CA ALA A 97 0.14 12.59 1.81
C ALA A 97 0.73 12.45 3.21
N LEU A 98 1.80 11.66 3.31
CA LEU A 98 2.62 11.57 4.51
C LEU A 98 3.88 12.44 4.39
N PRO A 99 4.50 12.85 5.52
CA PRO A 99 5.83 13.43 5.50
C PRO A 99 6.81 12.54 4.72
N LYS A 100 7.64 13.14 3.88
CA LYS A 100 8.50 12.42 2.91
C LYS A 100 9.28 11.26 3.54
N ALA A 101 9.93 11.49 4.68
CA ALA A 101 10.72 10.47 5.37
C ALA A 101 9.88 9.28 5.86
N LEU A 102 8.60 9.51 6.20
CA LEU A 102 7.69 8.48 6.66
C LEU A 102 7.14 7.66 5.48
N ALA A 103 6.74 8.34 4.40
CA ALA A 103 6.34 7.70 3.15
C ALA A 103 7.45 6.79 2.60
N GLU A 104 8.70 7.25 2.60
CA GLU A 104 9.86 6.45 2.20
C GLU A 104 10.03 5.20 3.08
N ARG A 105 9.84 5.30 4.40
CA ARG A 105 9.94 4.14 5.31
C ARG A 105 8.85 3.12 5.08
N ILE A 106 7.61 3.54 4.84
CA ILE A 106 6.49 2.65 4.51
C ILE A 106 6.76 1.93 3.19
N ASN A 107 7.08 2.69 2.14
CA ASN A 107 7.31 2.12 0.81
C ASN A 107 8.53 1.17 0.80
N ASN A 108 9.60 1.50 1.53
CA ASN A 108 10.75 0.61 1.67
C ASN A 108 10.42 -0.65 2.49
N THR A 109 9.48 -0.58 3.42
CA THR A 109 9.00 -1.77 4.14
C THR A 109 8.28 -2.71 3.18
N GLU A 110 7.35 -2.19 2.38
CA GLU A 110 6.65 -2.98 1.36
C GLU A 110 7.63 -3.70 0.41
N LYS A 111 8.67 -3.01 -0.06
CA LYS A 111 9.74 -3.62 -0.88
C LYS A 111 10.53 -4.69 -0.13
N SER A 112 10.80 -4.51 1.17
CA SER A 112 11.50 -5.52 1.97
C SER A 112 10.71 -6.82 2.15
N LEU A 113 9.42 -6.81 1.82
CA LEU A 113 8.52 -7.97 1.89
C LEU A 113 8.48 -8.80 0.60
N ASP A 114 9.36 -8.57 -0.38
CA ASP A 114 9.35 -9.34 -1.63
C ASP A 114 9.57 -10.84 -1.45
N LYS A 115 10.26 -11.25 -0.38
CA LYS A 115 10.43 -12.67 0.01
C LYS A 115 9.31 -13.17 0.93
N PHE A 116 8.33 -12.34 1.24
CA PHE A 116 7.25 -12.58 2.19
C PHE A 116 5.90 -12.23 1.56
N GLU A 117 5.53 -12.92 0.48
CA GLU A 117 4.37 -12.60 -0.35
C GLU A 117 3.08 -12.35 0.44
N ALA A 118 2.70 -13.28 1.32
CA ALA A 118 1.52 -13.11 2.17
C ALA A 118 1.60 -11.89 3.09
N ALA A 119 2.80 -11.56 3.61
CA ALA A 119 2.99 -10.37 4.42
C ALA A 119 2.88 -9.09 3.59
N ARG A 120 3.42 -9.09 2.37
CA ARG A 120 3.33 -7.97 1.43
C ARG A 120 1.87 -7.66 1.09
N ASP A 121 1.05 -8.68 0.86
CA ASP A 121 -0.37 -8.49 0.55
C ASP A 121 -1.15 -7.90 1.73
N HIS A 122 -0.94 -8.43 2.94
CA HIS A 122 -1.52 -7.85 4.15
C HIS A 122 -1.04 -6.40 4.36
N TYR A 123 0.25 -6.12 4.14
CA TYR A 123 0.80 -4.78 4.29
C TYR A 123 0.21 -3.78 3.29
N LYS A 124 0.05 -4.19 2.02
CA LYS A 124 -0.62 -3.40 0.98
C LYS A 124 -2.06 -3.07 1.34
N LYS A 125 -2.82 -4.06 1.83
CA LYS A 125 -4.19 -3.83 2.32
C LYS A 125 -4.22 -2.86 3.49
N ALA A 126 -3.36 -3.07 4.48
CA ALA A 126 -3.25 -2.19 5.64
C ALA A 126 -2.98 -0.73 5.25
N LYS A 127 -2.03 -0.53 4.33
CA LYS A 127 -1.70 0.78 3.76
C LYS A 127 -2.88 1.39 3.02
N GLY A 128 -3.57 0.61 2.19
CA GLY A 128 -4.76 1.03 1.45
C GLY A 128 -5.88 1.49 2.38
N TYR A 129 -6.13 0.75 3.46
CA TYR A 129 -7.15 1.09 4.44
C TYR A 129 -6.79 2.27 5.35
N ALA A 130 -5.50 2.51 5.64
CA ALA A 130 -5.08 3.66 6.44
C ALA A 130 -5.02 4.96 5.62
N LEU A 131 -4.45 4.87 4.42
CA LEU A 131 -4.06 6.05 3.64
C LEU A 131 -4.94 6.29 2.41
N GLY A 132 -5.60 5.25 1.90
CA GLY A 132 -6.39 5.33 0.68
C GLY A 132 -7.65 6.18 0.80
N THR A 133 -8.37 6.31 -0.32
CA THR A 133 -9.62 7.06 -0.41
C THR A 133 -10.79 6.40 0.34
N HIS A 134 -10.74 5.07 0.48
CA HIS A 134 -11.69 4.27 1.26
C HIS A 134 -11.03 3.80 2.55
N LYS A 135 -11.02 4.68 3.56
CA LYS A 135 -10.42 4.37 4.86
C LYS A 135 -11.26 3.37 5.65
N ASP A 136 -10.58 2.46 6.33
CA ASP A 136 -11.18 1.42 7.17
C ASP A 136 -10.22 1.11 8.31
N SER A 137 -10.42 1.76 9.46
CA SER A 137 -9.45 1.75 10.54
C SER A 137 -9.26 0.36 11.12
N GLU A 138 -10.35 -0.40 11.25
CA GLU A 138 -10.36 -1.73 11.83
C GLU A 138 -9.59 -2.72 10.95
N ASN A 139 -9.90 -2.73 9.65
CA ASN A 139 -9.20 -3.60 8.72
C ASN A 139 -7.75 -3.16 8.52
N SER A 140 -7.42 -1.87 8.62
CA SER A 140 -6.02 -1.42 8.59
C SER A 140 -5.20 -2.00 9.76
N ILE A 141 -5.73 -1.91 10.99
CA ILE A 141 -5.07 -2.45 12.19
C ILE A 141 -4.91 -3.97 12.08
N LYS A 142 -5.99 -4.66 11.68
CA LYS A 142 -5.99 -6.12 11.48
C LYS A 142 -4.96 -6.58 10.46
N GLU A 143 -4.91 -5.93 9.30
CA GLU A 143 -4.00 -6.30 8.22
C GLU A 143 -2.55 -5.91 8.58
N SER A 144 -2.35 -4.82 9.33
CA SER A 144 -1.02 -4.43 9.87
C SER A 144 -0.44 -5.52 10.77
N ILE A 145 -1.25 -6.10 11.66
CA ILE A 145 -0.83 -7.21 12.53
C ILE A 145 -0.65 -8.50 11.73
N SER A 146 -1.52 -8.77 10.75
CA SER A 146 -1.42 -9.95 9.89
C SER A 146 -0.15 -9.93 9.03
N ALA A 147 0.30 -8.76 8.59
CA ALA A 147 1.58 -8.62 7.89
C ALA A 147 2.76 -9.04 8.78
N LEU A 148 2.80 -8.56 10.02
CA LEU A 148 3.83 -8.95 10.99
C LEU A 148 3.78 -10.45 11.33
N GLU A 149 2.58 -11.00 11.47
CA GLU A 149 2.37 -12.44 11.68
C GLU A 149 2.95 -13.27 10.53
N SER A 150 2.66 -12.89 9.29
CA SER A 150 3.16 -13.59 8.10
C SER A 150 4.69 -13.53 7.99
N VAL A 151 5.33 -12.40 8.30
CA VAL A 151 6.80 -12.32 8.39
C VAL A 151 7.33 -13.25 9.47
N GLY A 152 6.72 -13.21 10.66
CA GLY A 152 7.10 -14.05 11.78
C GLY A 152 7.01 -15.54 11.49
N LYS A 153 5.96 -15.99 10.79
CA LYS A 153 5.77 -17.39 10.41
C LYS A 153 6.86 -17.91 9.47
N VAL A 154 7.36 -17.05 8.58
CA VAL A 154 8.48 -17.38 7.69
C VAL A 154 9.80 -17.46 8.46
N LEU A 155 10.06 -16.50 9.37
CA LEU A 155 11.30 -16.43 10.13
C LEU A 155 11.37 -17.44 11.29
N TYR A 156 10.23 -17.90 11.80
CA TYR A 156 10.11 -18.88 12.87
C TYR A 156 9.21 -20.04 12.41
N PRO A 157 9.78 -21.06 11.73
CA PRO A 157 9.02 -22.19 11.22
C PRO A 157 8.27 -22.94 12.33
N LYS A 158 7.19 -23.66 11.95
CA LYS A 158 6.31 -24.43 12.86
C LYS A 158 5.47 -23.56 13.81
N THR A 159 5.18 -22.33 13.43
CA THR A 159 4.27 -21.43 14.15
C THR A 159 2.93 -21.30 13.43
N ALA A 160 1.82 -21.38 14.17
CA ALA A 160 0.47 -21.32 13.59
C ALA A 160 -0.17 -19.92 13.73
N THR A 161 0.23 -19.16 14.75
CA THR A 161 -0.33 -17.84 15.10
C THR A 161 0.78 -16.86 15.44
N LEU A 162 0.50 -15.55 15.46
CA LEU A 162 1.45 -14.56 15.96
C LEU A 162 1.80 -14.81 17.44
N GLY A 163 0.88 -15.31 18.25
CA GLY A 163 1.19 -15.72 19.63
C GLY A 163 2.27 -16.80 19.69
N ASP A 164 2.27 -17.75 18.77
CA ASP A 164 3.32 -18.79 18.70
C ASP A 164 4.64 -18.24 18.16
N VAL A 165 4.59 -17.34 17.18
CA VAL A 165 5.77 -16.59 16.71
C VAL A 165 6.41 -15.86 17.89
N LEU A 166 5.65 -15.10 18.67
CA LEU A 166 6.17 -14.32 19.79
C LEU A 166 6.80 -15.20 20.88
N LYS A 167 6.26 -16.40 21.14
CA LYS A 167 6.89 -17.39 22.03
C LYS A 167 8.26 -17.85 21.53
N HIS A 168 8.42 -18.03 20.22
CA HIS A 168 9.71 -18.40 19.62
C HIS A 168 10.67 -17.21 19.60
N MET A 169 10.19 -16.02 19.27
CA MET A 169 10.97 -14.77 19.34
C MET A 169 11.54 -14.53 20.75
N LYS A 170 10.80 -14.84 21.82
CA LYS A 170 11.31 -14.71 23.20
C LYS A 170 12.47 -15.64 23.55
N LYS A 171 12.64 -16.74 22.81
CA LYS A 171 13.76 -17.69 22.97
C LYS A 171 14.94 -17.32 22.08
N ASP A 172 14.75 -16.37 21.17
CA ASP A 172 15.79 -15.86 20.30
C ASP A 172 16.63 -14.83 21.05
N GLU A 173 17.92 -15.09 21.22
CA GLU A 173 18.84 -14.19 21.92
C GLU A 173 19.18 -12.93 21.11
N SER A 174 18.93 -12.93 19.80
CA SER A 174 19.14 -11.76 18.94
C SER A 174 18.13 -10.64 19.19
N ILE A 175 16.95 -10.95 19.75
CA ILE A 175 15.89 -9.99 20.02
C ILE A 175 15.69 -9.82 21.53
N PRO A 176 15.82 -8.61 22.09
CA PRO A 176 15.54 -8.37 23.50
C PRO A 176 14.11 -8.77 23.87
N LYS A 177 13.96 -9.61 24.91
CA LYS A 177 12.65 -10.12 25.37
C LYS A 177 11.63 -9.00 25.64
N MET A 178 12.07 -7.90 26.25
CA MET A 178 11.22 -6.74 26.53
C MET A 178 10.64 -6.11 25.25
N LEU A 179 11.38 -6.14 24.13
CA LEU A 179 10.87 -5.65 22.87
C LEU A 179 9.84 -6.61 22.26
N VAL A 180 10.02 -7.91 22.45
CA VAL A 180 8.98 -8.89 22.09
C VAL A 180 7.71 -8.66 22.91
N ASP A 181 7.83 -8.28 24.18
CA ASP A 181 6.68 -7.91 25.02
C ASP A 181 5.95 -6.66 24.49
N VAL A 182 6.65 -5.68 23.93
CA VAL A 182 6.01 -4.52 23.27
C VAL A 182 5.18 -4.99 22.07
N ILE A 183 5.72 -5.86 21.23
CA ILE A 183 4.99 -6.43 20.08
C ILE A 183 3.76 -7.22 20.56
N GLN A 184 3.91 -8.01 21.64
CA GLN A 184 2.82 -8.75 22.26
C GLN A 184 1.71 -7.81 22.73
N ARG A 185 2.02 -6.69 23.39
CA ARG A 185 1.01 -5.73 23.84
C ARG A 185 0.26 -5.09 22.68
N PHE A 186 0.97 -4.78 21.59
CA PHE A 186 0.33 -4.27 20.39
C PHE A 186 -0.61 -5.29 19.73
N TYR A 187 -0.20 -6.57 19.69
CA TYR A 187 -1.06 -7.67 19.25
C TYR A 187 -2.28 -7.87 20.15
N ASP A 188 -2.11 -7.83 21.47
CA ASP A 188 -3.19 -7.97 22.45
C ASP A 188 -4.22 -6.84 22.29
N TYR A 189 -3.76 -5.60 22.08
CA TYR A 189 -4.61 -4.46 21.75
C TYR A 189 -5.49 -4.75 20.53
N ALA A 190 -4.88 -5.11 19.39
CA ALA A 190 -5.61 -5.38 18.16
C ALA A 190 -6.59 -6.56 18.28
N ASN A 191 -6.30 -7.56 19.12
CA ASN A 191 -7.23 -8.64 19.40
C ASN A 191 -8.41 -8.20 20.28
N SER A 192 -8.16 -7.27 21.22
CA SER A 192 -9.18 -6.80 22.17
C SER A 192 -10.11 -5.74 21.59
N GLU A 193 -9.66 -5.01 20.56
CA GLU A 193 -10.42 -3.93 19.95
C GLU A 193 -11.62 -4.47 19.15
N PRO A 194 -12.87 -4.06 19.49
CA PRO A 194 -14.06 -4.52 18.79
C PRO A 194 -14.04 -4.21 17.29
N GLY A 195 -14.40 -5.19 16.46
CA GLY A 195 -14.47 -4.99 15.00
C GLY A 195 -13.13 -5.19 14.27
N VAL A 196 -11.99 -5.16 14.97
CA VAL A 196 -10.67 -5.36 14.36
C VAL A 196 -10.43 -6.85 14.03
N ARG A 197 -10.57 -7.75 15.01
CA ARG A 197 -10.34 -9.20 14.79
C ARG A 197 -11.49 -10.11 15.14
N HIS A 198 -12.38 -9.65 16.00
CA HIS A 198 -13.60 -10.35 16.35
C HIS A 198 -14.78 -9.46 15.95
N GLY A 199 -15.77 -10.04 15.27
CA GLY A 199 -17.00 -9.34 14.95
C GLY A 199 -17.61 -8.77 16.23
N GLY A 200 -17.65 -7.45 16.32
CA GLY A 200 -18.15 -6.74 17.50
C GLY A 200 -19.65 -6.52 17.41
N SER A 201 -20.37 -6.69 18.51
CA SER A 201 -21.74 -6.17 18.68
C SER A 201 -21.77 -4.68 19.02
N LYS A 202 -20.61 -4.08 19.26
CA LYS A 202 -20.41 -2.66 19.57
C LYS A 202 -19.72 -1.96 18.40
N LYS A 203 -19.99 -0.66 18.27
CA LYS A 203 -19.26 0.21 17.35
C LYS A 203 -17.75 0.12 17.69
N PRO A 204 -16.87 -0.04 16.69
CA PRO A 204 -15.43 0.05 16.90
C PRO A 204 -15.05 1.39 17.54
N ASN A 205 -14.01 1.41 18.38
CA ASN A 205 -13.47 2.67 18.91
C ASN A 205 -12.23 3.16 18.14
N SER A 206 -11.68 2.34 17.24
CA SER A 206 -10.53 2.73 16.42
C SER A 206 -10.87 3.86 15.44
N ASP A 207 -9.99 4.86 15.37
CA ASP A 207 -10.10 5.97 14.44
C ASP A 207 -8.94 5.98 13.42
N GLU A 208 -8.95 6.90 12.46
CA GLU A 208 -7.95 6.98 11.39
C GLU A 208 -6.51 7.08 11.93
N LEU A 209 -6.32 7.80 13.04
CA LEU A 209 -5.01 7.93 13.69
C LEU A 209 -4.52 6.59 14.28
N ASP A 210 -5.42 5.73 14.76
CA ASP A 210 -5.06 4.41 15.27
C ASP A 210 -4.62 3.49 14.13
N ALA A 211 -5.29 3.59 12.97
CA ALA A 211 -4.92 2.89 11.75
C ALA A 211 -3.55 3.31 11.22
N GLU A 212 -3.31 4.63 11.14
CA GLU A 212 -2.02 5.17 10.74
C GLU A 212 -0.91 4.75 11.72
N LEU A 213 -1.15 4.86 13.04
CA LEU A 213 -0.21 4.42 14.07
C LEU A 213 0.09 2.93 13.93
N ALA A 214 -0.92 2.09 13.70
CA ALA A 214 -0.76 0.66 13.55
C ALA A 214 0.07 0.28 12.32
N LEU A 215 -0.15 0.98 11.20
CA LEU A 215 0.65 0.82 9.98
C LEU A 215 2.12 1.16 10.26
N HIS A 216 2.39 2.29 10.94
CA HIS A 216 3.76 2.72 11.27
C HIS A 216 4.47 1.76 12.21
N LEU A 217 3.78 1.31 13.27
CA LEU A 217 4.32 0.35 14.23
C LEU A 217 4.61 -0.99 13.56
N SER A 218 3.69 -1.50 12.75
CA SER A 218 3.91 -2.72 11.97
C SER A 218 5.11 -2.59 11.04
N ALA A 219 5.23 -1.46 10.33
CA ALA A 219 6.36 -1.19 9.46
C ALA A 219 7.70 -1.21 10.22
N ALA A 220 7.74 -0.59 11.40
CA ALA A 220 8.91 -0.57 12.26
C ALA A 220 9.26 -1.98 12.78
N PHE A 221 8.27 -2.74 13.27
CA PHE A 221 8.46 -4.10 13.78
C PHE A 221 8.93 -5.06 12.69
N ILE A 222 8.28 -5.06 11.52
CA ILE A 222 8.68 -5.89 10.37
C ILE A 222 10.15 -5.64 10.02
N ARG A 223 10.52 -4.37 9.81
CA ARG A 223 11.91 -4.01 9.46
C ARG A 223 12.90 -4.42 10.53
N TYR A 224 12.54 -4.22 11.80
CA TYR A 224 13.38 -4.59 12.94
C TYR A 224 13.60 -6.10 13.00
N VAL A 225 12.52 -6.89 12.92
CA VAL A 225 12.59 -8.36 13.03
C VAL A 225 13.35 -8.96 11.85
N ILE A 226 13.09 -8.52 10.62
CA ILE A 226 13.82 -8.98 9.43
C ILE A 226 15.31 -8.67 9.57
N LYS A 227 15.66 -7.42 9.90
CA LYS A 227 17.07 -7.01 9.97
C LYS A 227 17.84 -7.74 11.07
N THR A 228 17.23 -7.93 12.23
CA THR A 228 17.87 -8.60 13.37
C THR A 228 18.12 -10.08 13.05
N LYS A 229 17.17 -10.73 12.37
CA LYS A 229 17.33 -12.11 11.91
C LYS A 229 18.39 -12.26 10.84
N SER A 230 18.39 -11.42 9.81
CA SER A 230 19.42 -11.47 8.76
C SER A 230 20.84 -11.16 9.23
N GLN A 231 21.02 -10.60 10.43
CA GLN A 231 22.32 -10.35 11.04
C GLN A 231 22.80 -11.50 11.96
N SER A 232 21.90 -12.43 12.28
CA SER A 232 22.18 -13.56 13.16
C SER A 232 22.41 -14.87 12.41
N ASP A 233 22.14 -14.88 11.09
CA ASP A 233 22.49 -15.92 10.11
C ASP A 233 23.87 -15.62 9.49
#